data_AF-T1PQH6-F1
#
_entry.id   AF-T1PQH6-F1
#
_cell.length_a   1.000
_cell.length_b   1.000
_cell.length_c   1.000
_cell.angle_alpha   90.00
_cell.angle_beta   90.00
_cell.angle_gamma   90.00
#
_symmetry.space_group_name_H-M   'P 1'
#
loop_
_entity.id
_entity.type
_entity.pdbx_description
1 polymer ?
#
loop_
_entity_poly.entity_id
_entity_poly.type
_entity_poly.pdbx_seq_one_letter_code
_entity_poly.pdbx_strand_id
1 'polypeptide(L)'
;MSTSLFEQLQRLKAPQSGVIADPKRRASILFDPKEAASKDRRTIYDLGIHGLQELIVLNPAFQQFEQTLFDENTLHMERAVEVKEVNDLLNRNIKKFLQHLSPYFLLRPSLLCLEWLVRRFQVHEYNRNELMALVLPYHETNAFVKVIQTFSLKESVKDWNWLKPLQKPGKPLAKSAILNRAATDKGFLNFVCKITTEAIKELGPQAHLLQTLMNFYGSVVVGALETASVIQEWHITTILPSLMKGLTTNTIDFASAAYIITARLVARTLVTAKLCNALISKVSNVQFERLRRTAVLLLIWIFDSQQASQPKFSEDTLRHLVRQKWFLTILSDLSRENVDIQSICQPIIMDSVHYIHTQSSQWEEYKIFLENLIQEVVFPTTTAQQVISTFLDCYVPSTSSNGPSPQRSSPLLDGDIIELDSEDDDVTMTSTNFHSWYSSYLHKLERQYPTVFDMTIKESLSSKEKENANGRSIAIKMALGYRLQSFGNAAFDIYESLYHHNGEIRLLAIQNLVTNLKVYQK
;
A
#
# COMPACT_ATOMS: atom_id res chain seq x y z
N MET A 1 -16.00 41.44 32.83
CA MET A 1 -17.36 41.00 32.48
C MET A 1 -17.77 41.69 31.19
N SER A 2 -17.87 40.96 30.09
CA SER A 2 -18.42 41.48 28.82
C SER A 2 -19.91 41.73 29.01
N THR A 3 -20.42 42.90 28.63
CA THR A 3 -21.85 43.19 28.69
C THR A 3 -22.56 42.49 27.53
N SER A 4 -23.79 42.01 27.73
CA SER A 4 -24.61 41.36 26.68
C SER A 4 -24.68 42.20 25.38
N LEU A 5 -24.68 43.53 25.53
CA LEU A 5 -24.63 44.49 24.42
C LEU A 5 -23.29 44.46 23.65
N PHE A 6 -22.16 44.27 24.34
CA PHE A 6 -20.85 44.11 23.71
C PHE A 6 -20.79 42.83 22.87
N GLU A 7 -21.32 41.72 23.38
CA GLU A 7 -21.40 40.46 22.62
C GLU A 7 -22.39 40.54 21.45
N GLN A 8 -23.52 41.24 21.62
CA GLN A 8 -24.46 41.53 20.54
C GLN A 8 -23.85 42.42 19.46
N LEU A 9 -23.12 43.49 19.82
CA LEU A 9 -22.39 44.34 18.88
C LEU A 9 -21.26 43.59 18.16
N GLN A 10 -20.60 42.66 18.86
CA GLN A 10 -19.56 41.84 18.28
C GLN A 10 -20.12 40.81 17.28
N ARG A 11 -21.34 40.31 17.49
CA ARG A 11 -22.08 39.46 16.55
C ARG A 11 -22.73 40.23 15.39
N LEU A 12 -23.12 41.49 15.62
CA LEU A 12 -23.74 42.38 14.63
C LEU A 12 -22.75 43.11 13.72
N LYS A 13 -21.44 43.06 14.02
CA LYS A 13 -20.41 43.43 13.05
C LYS A 13 -20.49 42.48 11.85
N ALA A 14 -21.24 42.89 10.83
CA ALA A 14 -21.23 42.26 9.53
C ALA A 14 -19.77 42.10 9.04
N PRO A 15 -19.45 41.08 8.23
CA PRO A 15 -18.10 40.93 7.66
C PRO A 15 -17.64 42.18 6.89
N GLN A 16 -18.57 43.03 6.44
CA GLN A 16 -18.29 44.28 5.75
C GLN A 16 -17.89 45.46 6.66
N SER A 17 -18.08 45.39 7.98
CA SER A 17 -17.70 46.47 8.91
C SER A 17 -16.24 46.40 9.40
N GLY A 18 -15.47 45.42 8.93
CA GLY A 18 -14.05 45.26 9.26
C GLY A 18 -13.09 46.17 8.48
N VAL A 19 -13.59 46.94 7.51
CA VAL A 19 -12.80 47.64 6.49
C VAL A 19 -12.23 49.00 6.95
N ILE A 20 -12.36 49.37 8.23
CA ILE A 20 -11.56 50.48 8.76
C ILE A 20 -10.17 49.93 9.09
N ALA A 21 -9.39 49.65 8.03
CA ALA A 21 -7.96 49.41 8.16
C ALA A 21 -7.35 50.63 8.84
N ASP A 22 -6.57 50.41 9.90
CA ASP A 22 -5.79 51.49 10.52
C ASP A 22 -4.91 52.10 9.42
N PRO A 23 -5.10 53.36 9.01
CA PRO A 23 -4.35 53.95 7.90
C PRO A 23 -2.84 53.95 8.15
N LYS A 24 -2.41 53.74 9.41
CA LYS A 24 -1.01 53.72 9.83
C LYS A 24 -0.35 52.35 9.74
N ARG A 25 -1.09 51.26 9.49
CA ARG A 25 -0.53 49.90 9.40
C ARG A 25 -1.20 49.08 8.31
N ARG A 26 -0.40 48.43 7.47
CA ARG A 26 -0.89 47.50 6.44
C ARG A 26 -0.21 46.15 6.56
N ALA A 27 -0.96 45.08 6.31
CA ALA A 27 -0.39 43.74 6.20
C ALA A 27 0.63 43.70 5.06
N SER A 28 1.80 43.13 5.33
CA SER A 28 2.90 43.02 4.40
C SER A 28 3.77 41.83 4.80
N ILE A 29 4.28 41.13 3.80
CA ILE A 29 5.27 40.05 3.96
C ILE A 29 6.68 40.64 3.88
N LEU A 30 6.88 41.68 3.08
CA LEU A 30 8.20 42.25 2.79
C LEU A 30 8.63 43.36 3.75
N PHE A 31 7.69 44.19 4.17
CA PHE A 31 7.95 45.42 4.92
C PHE A 31 7.36 45.35 6.32
N ASP A 32 7.89 46.15 7.25
CA ASP A 32 7.21 46.37 8.53
C ASP A 32 5.82 46.98 8.28
N PRO A 33 4.77 46.63 9.04
CA PRO A 33 3.43 47.16 8.80
C PRO A 33 3.33 48.69 8.72
N LYS A 34 4.19 49.43 9.43
CA LYS A 34 4.24 50.91 9.35
C LYS A 34 4.88 51.38 8.04
N GLU A 35 5.98 50.78 7.64
CA GLU A 35 6.64 51.11 6.36
C GLU A 35 5.75 50.70 5.17
N ALA A 36 5.09 49.55 5.26
CA ALA A 36 4.14 49.11 4.25
C ALA A 36 3.03 50.14 4.03
N ALA A 37 2.57 50.82 5.09
CA ALA A 37 1.50 51.81 4.98
C ALA A 37 1.89 53.02 4.11
N SER A 38 3.18 53.38 4.03
CA SER A 38 3.67 54.50 3.21
C SER A 38 3.93 54.12 1.75
N LYS A 39 3.98 52.82 1.40
CA LYS A 39 4.16 52.39 0.00
C LYS A 39 2.85 52.55 -0.76
N ASP A 40 2.92 53.25 -1.89
CA ASP A 40 1.81 53.43 -2.82
C ASP A 40 1.52 52.14 -3.60
N ARG A 41 0.36 52.11 -4.26
CA ARG A 41 -0.13 50.91 -4.94
C ARG A 41 0.73 50.55 -6.15
N ARG A 42 1.22 51.55 -6.89
CA ARG A 42 1.99 51.32 -8.11
C ARG A 42 3.34 50.70 -7.78
N THR A 43 4.04 51.20 -6.77
CA THR A 43 5.29 50.59 -6.30
C THR A 43 5.13 49.11 -5.95
N ILE A 44 4.07 48.72 -5.24
CA ILE A 44 3.84 47.30 -4.89
C ILE A 44 3.52 46.46 -6.13
N TYR A 45 2.78 47.01 -7.09
CA TYR A 45 2.50 46.36 -8.36
C TYR A 45 3.79 46.13 -9.17
N ASP A 46 4.62 47.16 -9.33
CA ASP A 46 5.89 47.06 -10.07
C ASP A 46 6.83 46.02 -9.44
N LEU A 47 6.86 45.93 -8.10
CA LEU A 47 7.57 44.86 -7.39
C LEU A 47 6.98 43.48 -7.72
N GLY A 48 5.66 43.33 -7.71
CA GLY A 48 4.98 42.09 -8.06
C GLY A 48 5.26 41.63 -9.49
N ILE A 49 5.25 42.55 -10.45
CA ILE A 49 5.60 42.31 -11.85
C ILE A 49 7.05 41.87 -11.99
N HIS A 50 7.98 42.56 -11.33
CA HIS A 50 9.38 42.19 -11.35
C HIS A 50 9.60 40.75 -10.85
N GLY A 51 8.96 40.40 -9.73
CA GLY A 51 8.96 39.02 -9.23
C GLY A 51 8.35 38.02 -10.20
N LEU A 52 7.26 38.38 -10.90
CA LEU A 52 6.65 37.51 -11.89
C LEU A 52 7.59 37.26 -13.07
N GLN A 53 8.26 38.28 -13.59
CA GLN A 53 9.17 38.14 -14.72
C GLN A 53 10.36 37.23 -14.36
N GLU A 54 10.93 37.36 -13.16
CA GLU A 54 11.95 36.43 -12.68
C GLU A 54 11.42 34.99 -12.56
N LEU A 55 10.18 34.79 -12.08
CA LEU A 55 9.55 33.47 -12.01
C LEU A 55 9.25 32.88 -13.38
N ILE A 56 8.88 33.68 -14.38
CA ILE A 56 8.67 33.23 -15.77
C ILE A 56 9.96 32.68 -16.36
N VAL A 57 11.11 33.31 -16.08
CA VAL A 57 12.42 32.81 -16.49
C VAL A 57 12.71 31.44 -15.85
N LEU A 58 12.32 31.22 -14.60
CA LEU A 58 12.49 29.94 -13.91
C LEU A 58 11.50 28.86 -14.37
N ASN A 59 10.25 29.23 -14.62
CA ASN A 59 9.19 28.35 -15.09
C ASN A 59 8.20 29.12 -15.98
N PRO A 60 8.20 28.89 -17.31
CA PRO A 60 7.32 29.59 -18.25
C PRO A 60 5.82 29.43 -17.94
N ALA A 61 5.41 28.43 -17.15
CA ALA A 61 4.03 28.26 -16.72
C ALA A 61 3.49 29.47 -15.93
N PHE A 62 4.35 30.34 -15.39
CA PHE A 62 3.90 31.57 -14.73
C PHE A 62 3.35 32.63 -15.68
N GLN A 63 3.65 32.55 -16.98
CA GLN A 63 3.21 33.54 -17.97
C GLN A 63 1.68 33.65 -18.06
N GLN A 64 0.96 32.55 -17.80
CA GLN A 64 -0.51 32.53 -17.77
C GLN A 64 -1.14 33.50 -16.75
N PHE A 65 -0.36 33.96 -15.75
CA PHE A 65 -0.84 34.86 -14.71
C PHE A 65 -0.61 36.34 -15.02
N GLU A 66 0.17 36.64 -16.05
CA GLU A 66 0.53 38.01 -16.46
C GLU A 66 -0.71 38.81 -16.85
N GLN A 67 -1.54 38.27 -17.74
CA GLN A 67 -2.79 38.92 -18.19
C GLN A 67 -3.97 38.71 -17.23
N THR A 68 -3.72 38.21 -16.01
CA THR A 68 -4.79 37.95 -15.04
C THR A 68 -4.49 38.57 -13.68
N LEU A 69 -3.71 37.91 -12.82
CA LEU A 69 -3.41 38.41 -11.46
C LEU A 69 -2.48 39.62 -11.46
N PHE A 70 -1.71 39.77 -12.53
CA PHE A 70 -0.69 40.79 -12.70
C PHE A 70 -0.97 41.71 -13.90
N ASP A 71 -2.22 41.76 -14.35
CA ASP A 71 -2.62 42.70 -15.40
C ASP A 71 -2.73 44.12 -14.83
N GLU A 72 -2.42 45.14 -15.62
CA GLU A 72 -2.42 46.53 -15.14
C GLU A 72 -3.81 46.97 -14.66
N ASN A 73 -4.89 46.41 -15.21
CA ASN A 73 -6.26 46.68 -14.78
C ASN A 73 -6.52 46.26 -13.33
N THR A 74 -5.76 45.29 -12.80
CA THR A 74 -5.89 44.85 -11.41
C THR A 74 -5.48 45.94 -10.41
N LEU A 75 -4.74 46.97 -10.83
CA LEU A 75 -4.45 48.15 -9.99
C LEU A 75 -5.72 48.81 -9.47
N HIS A 76 -6.81 48.80 -10.24
CA HIS A 76 -8.05 49.49 -9.91
C HIS A 76 -9.10 48.58 -9.28
N MET A 77 -8.98 47.27 -9.43
CA MET A 77 -9.96 46.27 -8.99
C MET A 77 -10.12 46.22 -7.46
N GLU A 78 -11.32 46.45 -6.92
CA GLU A 78 -11.59 46.39 -5.48
C GLU A 78 -12.42 45.17 -5.10
N ARG A 79 -11.74 44.12 -4.63
CA ARG A 79 -12.33 42.81 -4.32
C ARG A 79 -13.62 42.85 -3.47
N ALA A 80 -13.72 43.78 -2.51
CA ALA A 80 -14.86 43.90 -1.61
C ALA A 80 -16.16 44.36 -2.29
N VAL A 81 -16.06 45.06 -3.44
CA VAL A 81 -17.20 45.56 -4.21
C VAL A 81 -17.48 44.72 -5.47
N GLU A 82 -16.63 43.75 -5.78
CA GLU A 82 -16.79 42.85 -6.92
C GLU A 82 -17.91 41.83 -6.71
N VAL A 83 -18.52 41.42 -7.83
CA VAL A 83 -19.58 40.41 -7.82
C VAL A 83 -19.03 39.04 -7.42
N LYS A 84 -19.86 38.22 -6.76
CA LYS A 84 -19.46 36.90 -6.23
C LYS A 84 -18.80 36.00 -7.27
N GLU A 85 -19.31 35.98 -8.50
CA GLU A 85 -18.78 35.14 -9.58
C GLU A 85 -17.35 35.53 -9.99
N VAL A 86 -17.07 36.83 -10.05
CA VAL A 86 -15.72 37.37 -10.32
C VAL A 86 -14.78 36.99 -9.17
N ASN A 87 -15.25 37.13 -7.93
CA ASN A 87 -14.51 36.73 -6.74
C ASN A 87 -14.20 35.21 -6.72
N ASP A 88 -15.12 34.37 -7.18
CA ASP A 88 -14.91 32.92 -7.28
C ASP A 88 -13.92 32.55 -8.40
N LEU A 89 -13.93 33.27 -9.53
CA LEU A 89 -12.91 33.12 -10.56
C LEU A 89 -11.53 33.55 -10.07
N LEU A 90 -11.45 34.70 -9.38
CA LEU A 90 -10.24 35.19 -8.75
C LEU A 90 -9.70 34.18 -7.72
N ASN A 91 -10.56 33.60 -6.89
CA ASN A 91 -10.19 32.55 -5.94
C ASN A 91 -9.52 31.35 -6.62
N ARG A 92 -10.11 30.86 -7.71
CA ARG A 92 -9.54 29.74 -8.48
C ARG A 92 -8.19 30.10 -9.08
N ASN A 93 -8.05 31.31 -9.62
CA ASN A 93 -6.81 31.74 -10.24
C ASN A 93 -5.69 31.94 -9.20
N ILE A 94 -6.01 32.53 -8.04
CA ILE A 94 -5.08 32.64 -6.91
C ILE A 94 -4.66 31.27 -6.42
N LYS A 95 -5.60 30.33 -6.22
CA LYS A 95 -5.28 28.97 -5.82
C LYS A 95 -4.28 28.33 -6.79
N LYS A 96 -4.54 28.44 -8.09
CA LYS A 96 -3.67 27.94 -9.15
C LYS A 96 -2.27 28.55 -9.07
N PHE A 97 -2.18 29.87 -8.98
CA PHE A 97 -0.90 30.59 -8.83
C PHE A 97 -0.11 30.09 -7.61
N LEU A 98 -0.77 29.96 -6.45
CA LEU A 98 -0.11 29.48 -5.22
C LEU A 98 0.36 28.02 -5.33
N GLN A 99 -0.35 27.16 -6.06
CA GLN A 99 0.11 25.79 -6.32
C GLN A 99 1.38 25.78 -7.19
N HIS A 100 1.44 26.60 -8.25
CA HIS A 100 2.66 26.77 -9.05
C HIS A 100 3.80 27.44 -8.29
N LEU A 101 3.49 28.33 -7.35
CA LEU A 101 4.48 29.02 -6.52
C LEU A 101 5.13 28.13 -5.45
N SER A 102 4.48 27.02 -5.08
CA SER A 102 4.91 26.14 -3.98
C SER A 102 6.37 25.68 -4.05
N PRO A 103 6.90 25.20 -5.19
CA PRO A 103 8.31 24.83 -5.31
C PRO A 103 9.30 25.99 -5.13
N TYR A 104 8.84 27.23 -5.36
CA TYR A 104 9.68 28.43 -5.40
C TYR A 104 9.50 29.34 -4.19
N PHE A 105 8.64 28.99 -3.23
CA PHE A 105 8.20 29.86 -2.14
C PHE A 105 9.32 30.59 -1.39
N LEU A 106 10.47 29.93 -1.18
CA LEU A 106 11.61 30.51 -0.46
C LEU A 106 12.43 31.51 -1.29
N LEU A 107 12.18 31.61 -2.60
CA LEU A 107 12.87 32.55 -3.48
C LEU A 107 12.30 33.97 -3.31
N ARG A 108 13.18 34.96 -3.42
CA ARG A 108 12.80 36.39 -3.32
C ARG A 108 11.69 36.80 -4.31
N PRO A 109 11.68 36.34 -5.58
CA PRO A 109 10.62 36.64 -6.54
C PRO A 109 9.24 36.19 -6.08
N SER A 110 9.14 35.03 -5.45
CA SER A 110 7.87 34.54 -4.91
C SER A 110 7.31 35.45 -3.83
N LEU A 111 8.18 35.98 -2.95
CA LEU A 111 7.75 36.92 -1.92
C LEU A 111 7.34 38.29 -2.50
N LEU A 112 7.93 38.72 -3.62
CA LEU A 112 7.50 39.92 -4.35
C LEU A 112 6.07 39.75 -4.90
N CYS A 113 5.81 38.63 -5.58
CA CYS A 113 4.47 38.31 -6.08
C CYS A 113 3.44 38.21 -4.95
N LEU A 114 3.77 37.52 -3.85
CA LEU A 114 2.87 37.38 -2.71
C LEU A 114 2.55 38.72 -2.05
N GLU A 115 3.50 39.67 -2.00
CA GLU A 115 3.24 41.02 -1.49
C GLU A 115 2.12 41.69 -2.29
N TRP A 116 2.18 41.62 -3.62
CA TRP A 116 1.12 42.12 -4.48
C TRP A 116 -0.23 41.46 -4.17
N LEU A 117 -0.27 40.13 -4.07
CA LEU A 117 -1.52 39.40 -3.79
C LEU A 117 -2.09 39.73 -2.41
N VAL A 118 -1.25 39.87 -1.38
CA VAL A 118 -1.64 40.25 -0.03
C VAL A 118 -2.20 41.67 -0.01
N ARG A 119 -1.57 42.60 -0.72
CA ARG A 119 -1.93 44.01 -0.74
C ARG A 119 -3.16 44.30 -1.58
N ARG A 120 -3.29 43.65 -2.75
CA ARG A 120 -4.35 43.94 -3.72
C ARG A 120 -5.58 43.10 -3.52
N PHE A 121 -5.40 41.78 -3.38
CA PHE A 121 -6.50 40.82 -3.31
C PHE A 121 -6.79 40.33 -1.89
N GLN A 122 -6.02 40.81 -0.90
CA GLN A 122 -6.20 40.47 0.52
C GLN A 122 -6.25 38.95 0.75
N VAL A 123 -5.34 38.21 0.11
CA VAL A 123 -5.34 36.73 0.16
C VAL A 123 -5.19 36.16 1.58
N HIS A 124 -4.55 36.90 2.48
CA HIS A 124 -4.43 36.59 3.91
C HIS A 124 -5.78 36.65 4.65
N GLU A 125 -6.81 37.27 4.07
CA GLU A 125 -8.15 37.32 4.63
C GLU A 125 -9.11 36.37 3.91
N TYR A 126 -9.15 36.44 2.58
CA TYR A 126 -10.12 35.71 1.75
C TYR A 126 -9.65 34.31 1.29
N ASN A 127 -8.34 34.06 1.23
CA ASN A 127 -7.74 32.82 0.70
C ASN A 127 -6.79 32.17 1.72
N ARG A 128 -7.21 32.16 2.99
CA ARG A 128 -6.38 31.66 4.11
C ARG A 128 -5.94 30.22 3.89
N ASN A 129 -6.85 29.37 3.43
CA ASN A 129 -6.57 27.94 3.25
C ASN A 129 -5.57 27.71 2.11
N GLU A 130 -5.70 28.43 0.99
CA GLU A 130 -4.76 28.32 -0.13
C GLU A 130 -3.38 28.86 0.26
N LEU A 131 -3.33 29.97 1.01
CA LEU A 131 -2.07 30.52 1.49
C LEU A 131 -1.42 29.62 2.54
N MET A 132 -2.20 28.99 3.43
CA MET A 132 -1.71 27.96 4.35
C MET A 132 -1.16 26.74 3.61
N ALA A 133 -1.82 26.31 2.53
CA ALA A 133 -1.36 25.20 1.70
C ALA A 133 0.02 25.45 1.08
N LEU A 134 0.29 26.71 0.69
CA LEU A 134 1.60 27.13 0.20
C LEU A 134 2.68 27.07 1.30
N VAL A 135 2.39 27.62 2.48
CA VAL A 135 3.45 27.92 3.46
C VAL A 135 3.72 26.80 4.47
N LEU A 136 2.76 25.92 4.74
CA LEU A 136 2.92 24.84 5.74
C LEU A 136 4.09 23.88 5.49
N PRO A 137 4.39 23.48 4.24
CA PRO A 137 5.59 22.69 3.97
C PRO A 137 6.88 23.37 4.44
N TYR A 138 6.87 24.69 4.60
CA TYR A 138 8.00 25.54 5.00
C TYR A 138 7.88 26.08 6.43
N HIS A 139 7.13 25.40 7.29
CA HIS A 139 6.80 25.82 8.67
C HIS A 139 8.01 26.16 9.57
N GLU A 140 9.19 25.61 9.28
CA GLU A 140 10.43 25.88 10.03
C GLU A 140 11.17 27.14 9.56
N THR A 141 10.65 27.86 8.57
CA THR A 141 11.30 29.04 7.98
C THR A 141 10.74 30.37 8.50
N ASN A 142 11.56 31.42 8.44
CA ASN A 142 11.10 32.78 8.73
C ASN A 142 10.08 33.30 7.71
N ALA A 143 10.12 32.81 6.46
CA ALA A 143 9.16 33.18 5.43
C ALA A 143 7.73 32.73 5.82
N PHE A 144 7.59 31.52 6.37
CA PHE A 144 6.32 31.05 6.94
C PHE A 144 5.82 31.98 8.04
N VAL A 145 6.68 32.35 9.00
CA VAL A 145 6.29 33.22 10.12
C VAL A 145 5.80 34.58 9.62
N LYS A 146 6.50 35.20 8.66
CA LYS A 146 6.09 36.47 8.04
C LYS A 146 4.70 36.39 7.42
N VAL A 147 4.37 35.28 6.75
CA VAL A 147 3.03 35.08 6.20
C VAL A 147 1.98 34.94 7.31
N ILE A 148 2.25 34.16 8.37
CA ILE A 148 1.34 34.02 9.52
C ILE A 148 1.09 35.36 10.23
N GLN A 149 2.09 36.24 10.28
CA GLN A 149 1.95 37.58 10.85
C GLN A 149 1.00 38.49 10.06
N THR A 150 0.75 38.19 8.78
CA THR A 150 -0.26 38.91 7.98
C THR A 150 -1.69 38.51 8.34
N PHE A 151 -1.90 37.35 8.99
CA PHE A 151 -3.25 36.84 9.24
C PHE A 151 -3.92 37.56 10.41
N SER A 152 -5.23 37.77 10.30
CA SER A 152 -6.05 38.18 11.45
C SER A 152 -6.53 36.94 12.22
N LEU A 153 -5.68 36.42 13.12
CA LEU A 153 -5.95 35.27 13.99
C LEU A 153 -6.63 35.72 15.30
N LYS A 154 -7.90 36.11 15.19
CA LYS A 154 -8.75 36.45 16.35
C LYS A 154 -9.38 35.19 16.93
N GLU A 155 -9.68 35.20 18.24
CA GLU A 155 -10.32 34.07 18.94
C GLU A 155 -11.68 33.67 18.36
N SER A 156 -12.37 34.59 17.68
CA SER A 156 -13.63 34.33 16.98
C SER A 156 -13.48 33.51 15.70
N VAL A 157 -12.26 33.36 15.17
CA VAL A 157 -11.95 32.55 13.98
C VAL A 157 -11.48 31.19 14.46
N LYS A 158 -12.27 30.14 14.21
CA LYS A 158 -11.93 28.78 14.67
C LYS A 158 -10.74 28.19 13.89
N ASP A 159 -10.60 28.54 12.63
CA ASP A 159 -9.58 27.98 11.75
C ASP A 159 -8.22 28.65 12.01
N TRP A 160 -7.16 27.83 12.10
CA TRP A 160 -5.76 28.27 12.25
C TRP A 160 -5.41 29.05 13.54
N ASN A 161 -6.34 29.25 14.47
CA ASN A 161 -6.11 30.02 15.70
C ASN A 161 -5.02 29.41 16.61
N TRP A 162 -4.75 28.11 16.51
CA TRP A 162 -3.65 27.46 17.23
C TRP A 162 -2.27 27.99 16.84
N LEU A 163 -2.15 28.70 15.70
CA LEU A 163 -0.94 29.39 15.24
C LEU A 163 -0.78 30.81 15.81
N LYS A 164 -1.78 31.34 16.54
CA LYS A 164 -1.72 32.67 17.17
C LYS A 164 -0.44 32.92 17.99
N PRO A 165 0.11 31.93 18.74
CA PRO A 165 1.36 32.12 19.45
C PRO A 165 2.55 32.50 18.55
N LEU A 166 2.52 32.21 17.25
CA LEU A 166 3.60 32.54 16.31
C LEU A 166 3.62 34.00 15.88
N GLN A 167 2.52 34.75 16.07
CA GLN A 167 2.43 36.14 15.61
C GLN A 167 3.36 37.09 16.36
N LYS A 168 3.73 36.78 17.62
CA LYS A 168 4.57 37.65 18.47
C LYS A 168 6.06 37.29 18.49
N PRO A 169 6.46 36.04 18.76
CA PRO A 169 7.85 35.70 19.02
C PRO A 169 8.71 35.58 17.76
N GLY A 170 8.13 35.67 16.56
CA GLY A 170 8.89 35.56 15.30
C GLY A 170 9.57 34.20 15.10
N LYS A 171 9.30 33.21 15.97
CA LYS A 171 9.95 31.90 15.97
C LYS A 171 9.22 30.95 15.02
N PRO A 172 9.95 30.13 14.25
CA PRO A 172 9.35 29.10 13.42
C PRO A 172 8.54 28.08 14.24
N LEU A 173 7.62 27.41 13.56
CA LEU A 173 6.76 26.40 14.17
C LEU A 173 7.53 25.08 14.29
N ALA A 174 7.53 24.47 15.47
CA ALA A 174 8.14 23.16 15.67
C ALA A 174 7.33 22.06 14.96
N LYS A 175 8.03 21.14 14.29
CA LYS A 175 7.43 19.98 13.62
C LYS A 175 6.50 19.17 14.53
N SER A 176 6.87 18.98 15.80
CA SER A 176 6.06 18.25 16.78
C SER A 176 4.65 18.83 16.97
N ALA A 177 4.50 20.16 16.90
CA ALA A 177 3.19 20.81 17.01
C ALA A 177 2.27 20.45 15.83
N ILE A 178 2.83 20.33 14.63
CA ILE A 178 2.10 19.91 13.43
C ILE A 178 1.70 18.43 13.54
N LEU A 179 2.60 17.56 13.98
CA LEU A 179 2.31 16.13 14.14
C LEU A 179 1.21 15.90 15.18
N ASN A 180 1.31 16.56 16.35
CA ASN A 180 0.29 16.52 17.39
C ASN A 180 -1.07 17.01 16.88
N ARG A 181 -1.09 18.09 16.08
CA ARG A 181 -2.32 18.60 15.49
C ARG A 181 -2.91 17.60 14.49
N ALA A 182 -2.08 17.01 13.62
CA ALA A 182 -2.52 16.02 12.64
C ALA A 182 -3.06 14.73 13.29
N ALA A 183 -2.51 14.34 14.45
CA ALA A 183 -2.98 13.19 15.22
C ALA A 183 -4.31 13.43 15.97
N THR A 184 -4.70 14.68 16.21
CA THR A 184 -5.85 15.01 17.07
C THR A 184 -6.99 15.72 16.34
N ASP A 185 -6.70 16.36 15.22
CA ASP A 185 -7.65 17.18 14.48
C ASP A 185 -7.90 16.65 13.06
N LYS A 186 -9.08 16.04 12.88
CA LYS A 186 -9.53 15.50 11.59
C LYS A 186 -9.50 16.55 10.47
N GLY A 187 -9.88 17.78 10.77
CA GLY A 187 -9.90 18.88 9.81
C GLY A 187 -8.52 19.17 9.23
N PHE A 188 -7.51 19.31 10.10
CA PHE A 188 -6.13 19.55 9.70
C PHE A 188 -5.52 18.37 8.93
N LEU A 189 -5.71 17.12 9.38
CA LEU A 189 -5.21 15.96 8.66
C LEU A 189 -5.83 15.86 7.26
N ASN A 190 -7.15 16.05 7.15
CA ASN A 190 -7.85 16.08 5.87
C ASN A 190 -7.34 17.20 4.96
N PHE A 191 -7.06 18.37 5.53
CA PHE A 191 -6.48 19.49 4.81
C PHE A 191 -5.14 19.11 4.19
N VAL A 192 -4.22 18.52 4.95
CA VAL A 192 -2.89 18.08 4.46
C VAL A 192 -3.00 17.04 3.33
N CYS A 193 -3.90 16.07 3.48
CA CYS A 193 -4.17 15.07 2.43
C CYS A 193 -4.72 15.73 1.15
N LYS A 194 -5.70 16.62 1.31
CA LYS A 194 -6.39 17.27 0.19
C LYS A 194 -5.46 18.18 -0.60
N ILE A 195 -4.72 19.08 0.07
CA ILE A 195 -3.84 20.05 -0.63
C ILE A 195 -2.77 19.35 -1.47
N THR A 196 -2.25 18.22 -0.98
CA THR A 196 -1.22 17.45 -1.66
C THR A 196 -1.78 16.84 -2.95
N THR A 197 -2.94 16.18 -2.86
CA THR A 197 -3.57 15.59 -4.05
C THR A 197 -4.02 16.63 -5.07
N GLU A 198 -4.48 17.80 -4.63
CA GLU A 198 -4.91 18.87 -5.51
C GLU A 198 -3.73 19.54 -6.22
N ALA A 199 -2.61 19.78 -5.53
CA ALA A 199 -1.42 20.38 -6.12
C ALA A 199 -0.75 19.43 -7.13
N ILE A 200 -0.66 18.13 -6.81
CA ILE A 200 -0.14 17.12 -7.75
C ILE A 200 -1.02 17.04 -9.00
N LYS A 201 -2.34 17.10 -8.83
CA LYS A 201 -3.27 17.12 -9.97
C LYS A 201 -3.10 18.37 -10.83
N GLU A 202 -2.90 19.53 -10.20
CA GLU A 202 -2.72 20.81 -10.90
C GLU A 202 -1.44 20.84 -11.73
N LEU A 203 -0.30 20.44 -11.14
CA LEU A 203 0.99 20.46 -11.84
C LEU A 203 1.16 19.30 -12.83
N GLY A 204 0.39 18.22 -12.68
CA GLY A 204 0.38 17.09 -13.61
C GLY A 204 1.80 16.53 -13.86
N PRO A 205 2.33 16.57 -15.09
CA PRO A 205 3.71 16.13 -15.39
C PRO A 205 4.80 16.85 -14.59
N GLN A 206 4.54 18.10 -14.19
CA GLN A 206 5.47 18.90 -13.38
C GLN A 206 5.36 18.62 -11.88
N ALA A 207 4.56 17.64 -11.45
CA ALA A 207 4.37 17.31 -10.03
C ALA A 207 5.67 16.91 -9.32
N HIS A 208 6.69 16.46 -10.06
CA HIS A 208 8.04 16.19 -9.53
C HIS A 208 8.70 17.43 -8.89
N LEU A 209 8.24 18.65 -9.18
CA LEU A 209 8.72 19.88 -8.54
C LEU A 209 8.19 20.04 -7.10
N LEU A 210 7.12 19.32 -6.71
CA LEU A 210 6.46 19.45 -5.41
C LEU A 210 7.11 18.62 -4.30
N GLN A 211 8.42 18.33 -4.38
CA GLN A 211 9.13 17.46 -3.44
C GLN A 211 8.91 17.87 -1.98
N THR A 212 9.04 19.17 -1.67
CA THR A 212 8.83 19.68 -0.31
C THR A 212 7.43 19.40 0.21
N LEU A 213 6.40 19.58 -0.63
CA LEU A 213 5.01 19.31 -0.27
C LEU A 213 4.75 17.81 -0.07
N MET A 214 5.29 16.96 -0.95
CA MET A 214 5.15 15.50 -0.85
C MET A 214 5.87 14.93 0.38
N ASN A 215 7.07 15.43 0.69
CA ASN A 215 7.82 15.08 1.89
C ASN A 215 7.11 15.55 3.16
N PHE A 216 6.53 16.75 3.13
CA PHE A 216 5.69 17.25 4.21
C PHE A 216 4.48 16.35 4.43
N TYR A 217 3.74 16.00 3.38
CA TYR A 217 2.61 15.07 3.44
C TYR A 217 3.01 13.73 4.06
N GLY A 218 4.04 13.07 3.52
CA GLY A 218 4.54 11.80 4.04
C GLY A 218 4.91 11.88 5.51
N SER A 219 5.71 12.89 5.89
CA SER A 219 6.16 13.11 7.27
C SER A 219 5.01 13.37 8.23
N VAL A 220 4.03 14.19 7.83
CA VAL A 220 2.91 14.57 8.71
C VAL A 220 1.94 13.42 8.89
N VAL A 221 1.62 12.69 7.82
CA VAL A 221 0.68 11.55 7.92
C VAL A 221 1.31 10.41 8.72
N VAL A 222 2.58 10.06 8.45
CA VAL A 222 3.30 9.05 9.25
C VAL A 222 3.39 9.49 10.71
N GLY A 223 3.82 10.73 10.94
CA GLY A 223 3.93 11.27 12.29
C GLY A 223 2.59 11.35 13.02
N ALA A 224 1.47 11.59 12.32
CA ALA A 224 0.14 11.55 12.91
C ALA A 224 -0.23 10.13 13.38
N LEU A 225 0.06 9.10 12.58
CA LEU A 225 -0.19 7.69 12.93
C LEU A 225 0.69 7.20 14.09
N GLU A 226 1.91 7.74 14.22
CA GLU A 226 2.83 7.44 15.32
C GLU A 226 2.45 8.19 16.60
N THR A 227 2.07 9.46 16.49
CA THR A 227 1.75 10.33 17.62
C THR A 227 0.38 10.02 18.23
N ALA A 228 -0.58 9.55 17.42
CA ALA A 228 -1.88 9.13 17.91
C ALA A 228 -1.72 7.94 18.87
N SER A 229 -2.23 8.08 20.10
CA SER A 229 -2.17 7.00 21.10
C SER A 229 -2.89 5.74 20.62
N VAL A 230 -4.09 5.91 20.07
CA VAL A 230 -4.90 4.88 19.42
C VAL A 230 -5.36 5.39 18.06
N ILE A 231 -5.11 4.61 17.01
CA ILE A 231 -5.59 4.94 15.67
C ILE A 231 -7.09 4.63 15.60
N GLN A 232 -7.87 5.71 15.53
CA GLN A 232 -9.33 5.67 15.36
C GLN A 232 -9.72 5.60 13.87
N GLU A 233 -10.92 5.13 13.59
CA GLU A 233 -11.48 5.00 12.22
C GLU A 233 -11.42 6.31 11.41
N TRP A 234 -11.58 7.46 12.06
CA TRP A 234 -11.52 8.74 11.36
C TRP A 234 -10.14 9.03 10.76
N HIS A 235 -9.04 8.54 11.36
CA HIS A 235 -7.70 8.70 10.79
C HIS A 235 -7.62 7.94 9.47
N ILE A 236 -8.05 6.68 9.47
CA ILE A 236 -8.02 5.79 8.31
C ILE A 236 -8.88 6.37 7.18
N THR A 237 -10.14 6.72 7.47
CA THR A 237 -11.06 7.28 6.47
C THR A 237 -10.60 8.62 5.90
N THR A 238 -9.83 9.40 6.66
CA THR A 238 -9.28 10.69 6.20
C THR A 238 -8.05 10.51 5.30
N ILE A 239 -7.19 9.54 5.60
CA ILE A 239 -5.95 9.28 4.85
C ILE A 239 -6.23 8.45 3.58
N LEU A 240 -7.22 7.55 3.62
CA LEU A 240 -7.46 6.57 2.57
C LEU A 240 -7.60 7.17 1.16
N PRO A 241 -8.37 8.26 0.93
CA PRO A 241 -8.52 8.82 -0.42
C PRO A 241 -7.20 9.35 -1.02
N SER A 242 -6.33 9.96 -0.21
CA SER A 242 -5.02 10.43 -0.69
C SER A 242 -4.03 9.28 -0.83
N LEU A 243 -4.08 8.30 0.09
CA LEU A 243 -3.24 7.12 0.05
C LEU A 243 -3.48 6.30 -1.23
N MET A 244 -4.75 5.98 -1.54
CA MET A 244 -5.08 5.20 -2.73
C MET A 244 -4.66 5.90 -4.02
N LYS A 245 -4.78 7.23 -4.09
CA LYS A 245 -4.28 8.02 -5.22
C LYS A 245 -2.75 7.98 -5.31
N GLY A 246 -2.05 8.01 -4.17
CA GLY A 246 -0.60 7.91 -4.10
C GLY A 246 -0.08 6.55 -4.55
N LEU A 247 -0.77 5.47 -4.21
CA LEU A 247 -0.39 4.12 -4.66
C LEU A 247 -0.53 3.90 -6.17
N THR A 248 -1.37 4.70 -6.86
CA THR A 248 -1.60 4.59 -8.32
C THR A 248 -1.04 5.79 -9.11
N THR A 249 -0.22 6.63 -8.49
CA THR A 249 0.25 7.86 -9.11
C THR A 249 1.46 7.62 -10.03
N ASN A 250 1.62 8.47 -11.04
CA ASN A 250 2.78 8.49 -11.92
C ASN A 250 3.91 9.41 -11.38
N THR A 251 3.88 9.78 -10.10
CA THR A 251 4.94 10.56 -9.44
C THR A 251 5.67 9.72 -8.39
N ILE A 252 6.96 9.47 -8.61
CA ILE A 252 7.74 8.55 -7.77
C ILE A 252 7.77 8.95 -6.28
N ASP A 253 7.89 10.24 -5.97
CA ASP A 253 7.97 10.73 -4.59
C ASP A 253 6.63 10.56 -3.86
N PHE A 254 5.51 10.78 -4.54
CA PHE A 254 4.19 10.58 -3.96
C PHE A 254 3.86 9.11 -3.76
N ALA A 255 4.26 8.23 -4.70
CA ALA A 255 4.17 6.78 -4.54
C ALA A 255 5.02 6.29 -3.36
N SER A 256 6.24 6.80 -3.23
CA SER A 256 7.15 6.47 -2.13
C SER A 256 6.56 6.87 -0.77
N ALA A 257 6.01 8.09 -0.67
CA ALA A 257 5.32 8.54 0.54
C ALA A 257 4.11 7.64 0.86
N ALA A 258 3.34 7.23 -0.14
CA ALA A 258 2.21 6.31 0.03
C ALA A 258 2.64 4.93 0.53
N TYR A 259 3.77 4.39 0.06
CA TYR A 259 4.31 3.11 0.56
C TYR A 259 4.71 3.20 2.03
N ILE A 260 5.39 4.27 2.43
CA ILE A 260 5.78 4.50 3.83
C ILE A 260 4.54 4.65 4.72
N ILE A 261 3.54 5.43 4.29
CA ILE A 261 2.28 5.59 5.02
C ILE A 261 1.56 4.24 5.17
N THR A 262 1.51 3.44 4.09
CA THR A 262 0.88 2.11 4.12
C THR A 262 1.61 1.19 5.11
N ALA A 263 2.94 1.12 5.03
CA ALA A 263 3.76 0.32 5.94
C ALA A 263 3.46 0.68 7.41
N ARG A 264 3.41 1.98 7.71
CA ARG A 264 3.16 2.46 9.07
C ARG A 264 1.73 2.20 9.54
N LEU A 265 0.74 2.40 8.69
CA LEU A 265 -0.67 2.15 9.00
C LEU A 265 -0.87 0.69 9.39
N VAL A 266 -0.34 -0.22 8.58
CA VAL A 266 -0.46 -1.67 8.76
C VAL A 266 0.34 -2.13 9.98
N ALA A 267 1.48 -1.50 10.29
CA ALA A 267 2.25 -1.80 11.50
C ALA A 267 1.55 -1.37 12.81
N ARG A 268 0.72 -0.32 12.78
CA ARG A 268 0.09 0.26 13.98
C ARG A 268 -1.34 -0.22 14.21
N THR A 269 -2.01 -0.76 13.19
CA THR A 269 -3.42 -1.18 13.27
C THR A 269 -3.71 -2.42 12.45
N LEU A 270 -4.63 -3.24 12.95
CA LEU A 270 -5.28 -4.26 12.16
C LEU A 270 -6.31 -3.60 11.23
N VAL A 271 -6.13 -3.80 9.92
CA VAL A 271 -7.01 -3.25 8.89
C VAL A 271 -8.07 -4.28 8.50
N THR A 272 -9.23 -3.82 8.03
CA THR A 272 -10.28 -4.73 7.54
C THR A 272 -9.80 -5.52 6.33
N ALA A 273 -10.29 -6.74 6.14
CA ALA A 273 -9.93 -7.59 5.00
C ALA A 273 -10.14 -6.89 3.64
N LYS A 274 -11.23 -6.10 3.51
CA LYS A 274 -11.49 -5.30 2.30
C LYS A 274 -10.39 -4.27 2.03
N LEU A 275 -9.96 -3.54 3.07
CA LEU A 275 -8.89 -2.55 2.94
C LEU A 275 -7.55 -3.23 2.66
N CYS A 276 -7.25 -4.34 3.35
CA CYS A 276 -6.04 -5.13 3.14
C CYS A 276 -5.91 -5.59 1.68
N ASN A 277 -6.96 -6.20 1.14
CA ASN A 277 -6.96 -6.68 -0.26
C ASN A 277 -6.87 -5.52 -1.26
N ALA A 278 -7.50 -4.38 -0.97
CA ALA A 278 -7.38 -3.19 -1.81
C ALA A 278 -5.93 -2.65 -1.81
N LEU A 279 -5.26 -2.62 -0.65
CA LEU A 279 -3.85 -2.21 -0.55
C LEU A 279 -2.94 -3.17 -1.30
N ILE A 280 -3.12 -4.49 -1.13
CA ILE A 280 -2.35 -5.52 -1.84
C ILE A 280 -2.49 -5.34 -3.35
N SER A 281 -3.73 -5.21 -3.86
CA SER A 281 -3.98 -5.01 -5.29
C SER A 281 -3.29 -3.77 -5.86
N LYS A 282 -3.25 -2.66 -5.10
CA LYS A 282 -2.58 -1.43 -5.55
C LYS A 282 -1.06 -1.49 -5.44
N VAL A 283 -0.52 -2.06 -4.36
CA VAL A 283 0.94 -2.20 -4.18
C VAL A 283 1.54 -3.16 -5.19
N SER A 284 0.83 -4.23 -5.57
CA SER A 284 1.30 -5.20 -6.57
C SER A 284 1.40 -4.61 -7.99
N ASN A 285 0.63 -3.57 -8.31
CA ASN A 285 0.67 -2.91 -9.61
C ASN A 285 1.73 -1.79 -9.63
N VAL A 286 3.00 -2.19 -9.51
CA VAL A 286 4.13 -1.25 -9.42
C VAL A 286 4.49 -0.71 -10.81
N GLN A 287 4.37 0.61 -10.98
CA GLN A 287 4.77 1.27 -12.23
C GLN A 287 6.28 1.54 -12.32
N PHE A 288 6.94 1.81 -11.19
CA PHE A 288 8.34 2.25 -11.15
C PHE A 288 9.29 1.11 -10.83
N GLU A 289 10.27 0.87 -11.69
CA GLU A 289 11.32 -0.13 -11.46
C GLU A 289 12.06 0.07 -10.14
N ARG A 290 12.40 1.32 -9.81
CA ARG A 290 13.09 1.68 -8.57
C ARG A 290 12.31 1.33 -7.30
N LEU A 291 10.99 1.22 -7.38
CA LEU A 291 10.13 0.91 -6.25
C LEU A 291 9.70 -0.56 -6.17
N ARG A 292 10.03 -1.39 -7.17
CA ARG A 292 9.64 -2.82 -7.20
C ARG A 292 10.08 -3.56 -5.95
N ARG A 293 11.35 -3.41 -5.56
CA ARG A 293 11.90 -4.07 -4.37
C ARG A 293 11.19 -3.62 -3.10
N THR A 294 10.98 -2.31 -2.93
CA THR A 294 10.26 -1.73 -1.79
C THR A 294 8.81 -2.20 -1.74
N ALA A 295 8.16 -2.35 -2.90
CA ALA A 295 6.79 -2.86 -2.97
C ALA A 295 6.71 -4.33 -2.55
N VAL A 296 7.64 -5.18 -2.98
CA VAL A 296 7.69 -6.59 -2.54
C VAL A 296 7.91 -6.69 -1.03
N LEU A 297 8.82 -5.89 -0.47
CA LEU A 297 9.02 -5.81 0.99
C LEU A 297 7.75 -5.35 1.72
N LEU A 298 7.04 -4.37 1.17
CA LEU A 298 5.77 -3.90 1.72
C LEU A 298 4.69 -4.99 1.65
N LEU A 299 4.61 -5.76 0.56
CA LEU A 299 3.70 -6.90 0.46
C LEU A 299 4.02 -7.95 1.52
N ILE A 300 5.28 -8.36 1.65
CA ILE A 300 5.71 -9.31 2.69
C ILE A 300 5.28 -8.79 4.06
N TRP A 301 5.55 -7.52 4.36
CA TRP A 301 5.15 -6.90 5.62
C TRP A 301 3.62 -6.90 5.84
N ILE A 302 2.83 -6.63 4.80
CA ILE A 302 1.36 -6.67 4.90
C ILE A 302 0.88 -8.09 5.22
N PHE A 303 1.40 -9.09 4.53
CA PHE A 303 1.01 -10.48 4.75
C PHE A 303 1.41 -10.98 6.15
N ASP A 304 2.58 -10.57 6.62
CA ASP A 304 3.08 -10.96 7.95
C ASP A 304 2.32 -10.28 9.10
N SER A 305 2.16 -8.96 9.02
CA SER A 305 1.53 -8.19 10.10
C SER A 305 0.01 -8.31 10.16
N GLN A 306 -0.67 -8.73 9.08
CA GLN A 306 -2.13 -8.78 8.98
C GLN A 306 -2.69 -10.20 8.86
N GLN A 307 -2.00 -11.22 9.38
CA GLN A 307 -2.48 -12.62 9.33
C GLN A 307 -3.92 -12.78 9.83
N ALA A 308 -4.35 -12.01 10.84
CA ALA A 308 -5.71 -12.02 11.37
C ALA A 308 -6.80 -11.62 10.35
N SER A 309 -6.44 -10.78 9.36
CA SER A 309 -7.34 -10.30 8.32
C SER A 309 -7.38 -11.23 7.09
N GLN A 310 -6.65 -12.35 7.13
CA GLN A 310 -6.53 -13.33 6.04
C GLN A 310 -6.28 -12.66 4.68
N PRO A 311 -5.10 -12.03 4.49
CA PRO A 311 -4.74 -11.38 3.24
C PRO A 311 -4.75 -12.40 2.10
N LYS A 312 -5.39 -12.05 0.98
CA LYS A 312 -5.47 -12.90 -0.21
C LYS A 312 -5.16 -12.07 -1.46
N PHE A 313 -4.52 -12.69 -2.43
CA PHE A 313 -4.39 -12.07 -3.75
C PHE A 313 -5.74 -12.19 -4.48
N SER A 314 -6.15 -11.12 -5.16
CA SER A 314 -7.21 -11.27 -6.16
C SER A 314 -6.63 -11.98 -7.39
N GLU A 315 -7.46 -12.72 -8.12
CA GLU A 315 -7.04 -13.44 -9.33
C GLU A 315 -6.27 -12.53 -10.31
N ASP A 316 -6.79 -11.34 -10.60
CA ASP A 316 -6.14 -10.38 -11.49
C ASP A 316 -4.80 -9.87 -10.94
N THR A 317 -4.69 -9.70 -9.62
CA THR A 317 -3.46 -9.21 -8.98
C THR A 317 -2.38 -10.29 -9.03
N LEU A 318 -2.73 -11.54 -8.72
CA LEU A 318 -1.80 -12.66 -8.78
C LEU A 318 -1.34 -12.88 -10.22
N ARG A 319 -2.27 -12.87 -11.18
CA ARG A 319 -1.96 -12.96 -12.62
C ARG A 319 -0.97 -11.88 -13.05
N HIS A 320 -1.19 -10.64 -12.60
CA HIS A 320 -0.26 -9.56 -12.92
C HIS A 320 1.15 -9.85 -12.40
N LEU A 321 1.30 -10.25 -11.13
CA LEU A 321 2.60 -10.55 -10.51
C LEU A 321 3.31 -11.74 -11.17
N VAL A 322 2.57 -12.81 -11.46
CA VAL A 322 3.07 -14.04 -12.08
C VAL A 322 3.70 -13.79 -13.47
N ARG A 323 3.14 -12.83 -14.23
CA ARG A 323 3.70 -12.42 -15.53
C ARG A 323 5.00 -11.62 -15.44
N GLN A 324 5.33 -11.08 -14.27
CA GLN A 324 6.49 -10.20 -14.10
C GLN A 324 7.75 -11.01 -13.78
N LYS A 325 8.68 -11.08 -14.73
CA LYS A 325 9.99 -11.74 -14.52
C LYS A 325 10.78 -11.14 -13.36
N TRP A 326 10.71 -9.82 -13.20
CA TRP A 326 11.43 -9.11 -12.13
C TRP A 326 10.97 -9.52 -10.72
N PHE A 327 9.76 -10.04 -10.57
CA PHE A 327 9.23 -10.41 -9.25
C PHE A 327 9.98 -11.62 -8.68
N LEU A 328 10.19 -12.65 -9.49
CA LEU A 328 10.98 -13.83 -9.12
C LEU A 328 12.43 -13.47 -8.79
N THR A 329 13.05 -12.61 -9.61
CA THR A 329 14.42 -12.13 -9.35
C THR A 329 14.52 -11.47 -7.98
N ILE A 330 13.58 -10.58 -7.65
CA ILE A 330 13.56 -9.89 -6.35
C ILE A 330 13.32 -10.88 -5.19
N LEU A 331 12.41 -11.84 -5.33
CA LEU A 331 12.20 -12.87 -4.31
C LEU A 331 13.48 -13.71 -4.09
N SER A 332 14.19 -14.03 -5.17
CA SER A 332 15.46 -14.76 -5.10
C SER A 332 16.52 -13.95 -4.33
N ASP A 333 16.62 -12.65 -4.58
CA ASP A 333 17.57 -11.77 -3.91
C ASP A 333 17.20 -11.59 -2.42
N LEU A 334 15.92 -11.40 -2.12
CA LEU A 334 15.43 -11.29 -0.73
C LEU A 334 15.65 -12.59 0.07
N SER A 335 15.49 -13.76 -0.56
CA SER A 335 15.78 -15.04 0.09
C SER A 335 17.26 -15.19 0.41
N ARG A 336 18.15 -14.79 -0.52
CA ARG A 336 19.61 -14.78 -0.28
C ARG A 336 20.02 -13.84 0.85
N GLU A 337 19.27 -12.77 1.07
CA GLU A 337 19.46 -11.83 2.16
C GLU A 337 18.84 -12.28 3.50
N ASN A 338 18.29 -13.49 3.57
CA ASN A 338 17.61 -14.05 4.75
C ASN A 338 16.36 -13.26 5.21
N VAL A 339 15.65 -12.61 4.28
CA VAL A 339 14.34 -12.03 4.57
C VAL A 339 13.30 -13.15 4.59
N ASP A 340 12.40 -13.13 5.58
CA ASP A 340 11.33 -14.13 5.66
C ASP A 340 10.27 -13.90 4.58
N ILE A 341 10.36 -14.70 3.51
CA ILE A 341 9.44 -14.68 2.37
C ILE A 341 8.26 -15.65 2.55
N GLN A 342 8.16 -16.38 3.68
CA GLN A 342 7.10 -17.37 3.92
C GLN A 342 5.71 -16.76 3.75
N SER A 343 5.50 -15.59 4.35
CA SER A 343 4.21 -14.91 4.43
C SER A 343 3.60 -14.58 3.06
N ILE A 344 4.44 -14.40 2.02
CA ILE A 344 3.96 -14.15 0.65
C ILE A 344 3.98 -15.41 -0.23
N CYS A 345 4.95 -16.30 -0.04
CA CYS A 345 5.09 -17.51 -0.85
C CYS A 345 3.94 -18.51 -0.60
N GLN A 346 3.52 -18.70 0.65
CA GLN A 346 2.39 -19.60 0.98
C GLN A 346 1.11 -19.23 0.22
N PRO A 347 0.56 -18.00 0.33
CA PRO A 347 -0.67 -17.64 -0.37
C PRO A 347 -0.51 -17.65 -1.91
N ILE A 348 0.66 -17.27 -2.44
CA ILE A 348 0.93 -17.37 -3.89
C ILE A 348 0.83 -18.83 -4.36
N ILE A 349 1.43 -19.77 -3.62
CA ILE A 349 1.40 -21.19 -3.96
C ILE A 349 -0.02 -21.74 -3.82
N MET A 350 -0.71 -21.44 -2.71
CA MET A 350 -2.09 -21.87 -2.50
C MET A 350 -3.02 -21.42 -3.62
N ASP A 351 -3.01 -20.13 -3.92
CA ASP A 351 -3.90 -19.56 -4.92
C ASP A 351 -3.53 -20.05 -6.32
N SER A 352 -2.23 -20.15 -6.65
CA SER A 352 -1.76 -20.68 -7.94
C SER A 352 -2.18 -22.15 -8.15
N VAL A 353 -2.01 -23.01 -7.15
CA VAL A 353 -2.42 -24.43 -7.23
C VAL A 353 -3.94 -24.55 -7.40
N HIS A 354 -4.71 -23.75 -6.66
CA HIS A 354 -6.16 -23.69 -6.83
C HIS A 354 -6.58 -23.26 -8.25
N TYR A 355 -5.94 -22.22 -8.82
CA TYR A 355 -6.24 -21.77 -10.17
C TYR A 355 -5.82 -22.77 -11.26
N ILE A 356 -4.79 -23.58 -11.01
CA ILE A 356 -4.40 -24.68 -11.88
C ILE A 356 -5.42 -25.82 -11.79
N HIS A 357 -5.87 -26.19 -10.59
CA HIS A 357 -6.86 -27.23 -10.37
C HIS A 357 -8.21 -26.91 -11.03
N THR A 358 -8.68 -25.67 -10.88
CA THR A 358 -9.92 -25.18 -11.52
C THR A 358 -9.83 -25.00 -13.04
N GLN A 359 -8.67 -25.27 -13.66
CA GLN A 359 -8.40 -25.08 -15.10
C GLN A 359 -8.90 -23.72 -15.62
N SER A 360 -8.61 -22.66 -14.87
CA SER A 360 -8.87 -21.29 -15.33
C SER A 360 -8.18 -21.02 -16.67
N SER A 361 -8.67 -20.04 -17.44
CA SER A 361 -8.30 -19.76 -18.84
C SER A 361 -6.79 -19.57 -19.12
N GLN A 362 -5.92 -19.54 -18.09
CA GLN A 362 -4.49 -19.26 -18.16
C GLN A 362 -3.67 -20.10 -17.15
N TRP A 363 -4.13 -21.31 -16.81
CA TRP A 363 -3.46 -22.20 -15.83
C TRP A 363 -1.98 -22.50 -16.14
N GLU A 364 -1.58 -22.47 -17.42
CA GLU A 364 -0.19 -22.68 -17.86
C GLU A 364 0.78 -21.60 -17.33
N GLU A 365 0.33 -20.34 -17.21
CA GLU A 365 1.18 -19.25 -16.71
C GLU A 365 1.56 -19.46 -15.25
N TYR A 366 0.59 -19.91 -14.43
CA TYR A 366 0.81 -20.26 -13.03
C TYR A 366 1.73 -21.47 -12.87
N LYS A 367 1.57 -22.48 -13.74
CA LYS A 367 2.46 -23.66 -13.76
C LYS A 367 3.91 -23.28 -14.03
N ILE A 368 4.17 -22.50 -15.08
CA ILE A 368 5.53 -22.05 -15.44
C ILE A 368 6.14 -21.23 -14.29
N PHE A 369 5.35 -20.36 -13.68
CA PHE A 369 5.81 -19.55 -12.56
C PHE A 369 6.20 -20.38 -11.33
N LEU A 370 5.39 -21.37 -10.93
CA LEU A 370 5.73 -22.25 -9.82
C LEU A 370 6.99 -23.07 -10.10
N GLU A 371 7.17 -23.55 -11.33
CA GLU A 371 8.39 -24.25 -11.71
C GLU A 371 9.64 -23.35 -11.63
N ASN A 372 9.53 -22.11 -12.07
CA ASN A 372 10.62 -21.13 -11.96
C ASN A 372 10.86 -20.71 -10.50
N LEU A 373 9.82 -20.62 -9.67
CA LEU A 373 9.94 -20.29 -8.26
C LEU A 373 10.83 -21.30 -7.53
N ILE A 374 10.59 -22.60 -7.75
CA ILE A 374 11.43 -23.67 -7.20
C ILE A 374 12.86 -23.62 -7.73
N GLN A 375 13.06 -23.31 -9.01
CA GLN A 375 14.39 -23.30 -9.61
C GLN A 375 15.23 -22.09 -9.20
N GLU A 376 14.63 -20.90 -9.12
CA GLU A 376 15.34 -19.64 -8.88
C GLU A 376 15.43 -19.25 -7.40
N VAL A 377 14.46 -19.66 -6.56
CA VAL A 377 14.40 -19.29 -5.15
C VAL A 377 14.87 -20.43 -4.27
N VAL A 378 16.01 -20.22 -3.59
CA VAL A 378 16.50 -21.13 -2.56
C VAL A 378 15.83 -20.78 -1.24
N PHE A 379 15.05 -21.69 -0.69
CA PHE A 379 14.35 -21.51 0.58
C PHE A 379 15.20 -22.02 1.76
N PRO A 380 15.28 -21.28 2.88
CA PRO A 380 15.80 -21.82 4.14
C PRO A 380 15.01 -23.05 4.60
N THR A 381 15.63 -23.93 5.39
CA THR A 381 15.06 -25.23 5.82
C THR A 381 13.66 -25.09 6.45
N THR A 382 13.45 -24.08 7.30
CA THR A 382 12.16 -23.80 7.96
C THR A 382 11.09 -23.32 6.97
N THR A 383 11.47 -22.43 6.04
CA THR A 383 10.61 -21.94 4.96
C THR A 383 10.22 -23.06 4.00
N ALA A 384 11.17 -23.92 3.65
CA ALA A 384 10.94 -25.06 2.78
C ALA A 384 9.93 -26.04 3.38
N GLN A 385 10.03 -26.34 4.68
CA GLN A 385 9.10 -27.24 5.39
C GLN A 385 7.65 -26.74 5.31
N GLN A 386 7.45 -25.44 5.55
CA GLN A 386 6.12 -24.84 5.48
C GLN A 386 5.61 -24.76 4.05
N VAL A 387 6.45 -24.37 3.08
CA VAL A 387 6.09 -24.35 1.65
C VAL A 387 5.64 -25.74 1.18
N ILE A 388 6.36 -26.79 1.56
CA ILE A 388 6.00 -28.18 1.25
C ILE A 388 4.69 -28.56 1.94
N SER A 389 4.51 -28.24 3.22
CA SER A 389 3.25 -28.51 3.93
C SER A 389 2.07 -27.80 3.29
N THR A 390 2.22 -26.51 2.94
CA THR A 390 1.21 -25.73 2.26
C THR A 390 0.87 -26.35 0.91
N PHE A 391 1.86 -26.77 0.12
CA PHE A 391 1.62 -27.44 -1.16
C PHE A 391 0.81 -28.74 -0.99
N LEU A 392 1.15 -29.55 0.03
CA LEU A 392 0.40 -30.77 0.37
C LEU A 392 -1.04 -30.48 0.82
N ASP A 393 -1.26 -29.38 1.56
CA ASP A 393 -2.59 -28.92 1.97
C ASP A 393 -3.45 -28.42 0.79
N CYS A 394 -2.83 -28.01 -0.32
CA CYS A 394 -3.54 -27.48 -1.48
C CYS A 394 -4.20 -28.55 -2.35
N TYR A 395 -3.93 -29.83 -2.10
CA TYR A 395 -4.51 -30.90 -2.89
C TYR A 395 -5.99 -31.07 -2.55
N VAL A 396 -6.86 -30.78 -3.51
CA VAL A 396 -8.30 -31.05 -3.43
C VAL A 396 -8.61 -32.26 -4.31
N PRO A 397 -9.27 -33.32 -3.81
CA PRO A 397 -9.76 -34.39 -4.65
C PRO A 397 -10.90 -33.88 -5.54
N SER A 398 -10.90 -34.23 -6.82
CA SER A 398 -12.05 -34.01 -7.70
C SER A 398 -13.29 -34.71 -7.13
N THR A 399 -14.26 -33.96 -6.60
CA THR A 399 -15.50 -34.53 -6.07
C THR A 399 -16.37 -35.04 -7.21
N SER A 400 -16.57 -36.36 -7.28
CA SER A 400 -17.66 -36.99 -8.00
C SER A 400 -19.00 -36.54 -7.41
N SER A 401 -19.82 -35.87 -8.20
CA SER A 401 -21.20 -35.53 -7.85
C SER A 401 -22.11 -36.76 -8.02
N ASN A 402 -22.87 -37.06 -6.96
CA ASN A 402 -24.10 -37.87 -6.86
C ASN A 402 -23.97 -39.39 -6.58
N GLY A 403 -24.09 -39.73 -5.29
CA GLY A 403 -24.61 -41.00 -4.77
C GLY A 403 -25.21 -40.77 -3.36
N PRO A 404 -26.36 -41.36 -2.98
CA PRO A 404 -27.19 -40.88 -1.87
C PRO A 404 -26.72 -41.34 -0.47
N SER A 405 -26.77 -40.40 0.48
CA SER A 405 -26.88 -40.50 1.96
C SER A 405 -26.15 -41.62 2.73
N PRO A 406 -25.48 -41.30 3.86
CA PRO A 406 -24.71 -42.26 4.64
C PRO A 406 -25.62 -43.19 5.46
N GLN A 407 -25.63 -44.49 5.14
CA GLN A 407 -26.01 -45.52 6.11
C GLN A 407 -24.80 -45.86 6.97
N ARG A 408 -25.02 -45.86 8.28
CA ARG A 408 -24.04 -46.12 9.34
C ARG A 408 -23.31 -47.45 9.09
N SER A 409 -21.98 -47.41 8.93
CA SER A 409 -21.12 -48.58 9.09
C SER A 409 -20.52 -48.59 10.51
N SER A 410 -20.56 -49.77 11.11
CA SER A 410 -20.02 -50.16 12.41
C SER A 410 -18.49 -50.01 12.50
N PRO A 411 -17.91 -49.92 13.72
CA PRO A 411 -16.46 -49.80 13.88
C PRO A 411 -15.75 -51.09 13.45
N LEU A 412 -14.65 -50.94 12.70
CA LEU A 412 -13.75 -52.02 12.30
C LEU A 412 -12.96 -52.53 13.52
N LEU A 413 -12.84 -53.85 13.66
CA LEU A 413 -12.01 -54.53 14.66
C LEU A 413 -10.66 -54.92 14.03
N ASP A 414 -9.65 -55.07 14.91
CA ASP A 414 -8.26 -55.35 14.54
C ASP A 414 -8.14 -56.73 13.88
N GLY A 415 -7.76 -56.77 12.59
CA GLY A 415 -7.61 -58.01 11.81
C GLY A 415 -8.27 -58.03 10.42
N ASP A 416 -9.02 -57.01 10.01
CA ASP A 416 -9.64 -56.98 8.69
C ASP A 416 -8.63 -56.67 7.58
N ILE A 417 -8.52 -57.60 6.63
CA ILE A 417 -7.72 -57.49 5.40
C ILE A 417 -8.37 -56.42 4.51
N ILE A 418 -7.60 -55.41 4.12
CA ILE A 418 -8.00 -54.44 3.10
C ILE A 418 -7.96 -55.16 1.76
N GLU A 419 -9.10 -55.63 1.28
CA GLU A 419 -9.25 -56.04 -0.12
C GLU A 419 -9.14 -54.80 -1.01
N LEU A 420 -8.09 -54.77 -1.83
CA LEU A 420 -7.90 -53.78 -2.89
C LEU A 420 -8.80 -54.17 -4.05
N ASP A 421 -10.02 -53.62 -4.10
CA ASP A 421 -10.85 -53.69 -5.29
C ASP A 421 -10.14 -52.94 -6.44
N SER A 422 -9.68 -53.73 -7.39
CA SER A 422 -9.04 -53.31 -8.64
C SER A 422 -10.08 -53.19 -9.74
N GLU A 423 -11.02 -52.24 -9.64
CA GLU A 423 -11.88 -51.87 -10.76
C GLU A 423 -12.20 -50.37 -10.69
N ASP A 424 -11.53 -49.57 -11.51
CA ASP A 424 -12.00 -48.28 -12.03
C ASP A 424 -11.10 -47.83 -13.21
N ASP A 425 -11.00 -48.71 -14.21
CA ASP A 425 -10.63 -48.30 -15.57
C ASP A 425 -11.90 -47.83 -16.28
N ASP A 426 -12.29 -46.56 -16.07
CA ASP A 426 -12.85 -45.70 -17.12
C ASP A 426 -13.24 -44.31 -16.56
N VAL A 427 -12.91 -43.26 -17.33
CA VAL A 427 -13.36 -41.84 -17.21
C VAL A 427 -12.52 -40.86 -16.35
N THR A 428 -11.53 -40.18 -16.96
CA THR A 428 -11.47 -38.70 -17.17
C THR A 428 -10.07 -38.22 -17.62
N MET A 429 -9.91 -37.89 -18.91
CA MET A 429 -8.67 -37.32 -19.49
C MET A 429 -8.25 -35.93 -18.96
N THR A 430 -9.02 -35.31 -18.06
CA THR A 430 -8.76 -33.98 -17.49
C THR A 430 -8.14 -34.01 -16.09
N SER A 431 -8.40 -35.05 -15.29
CA SER A 431 -7.82 -35.25 -13.96
C SER A 431 -6.34 -35.71 -14.04
N THR A 432 -5.97 -36.39 -15.12
CA THR A 432 -4.61 -36.89 -15.39
C THR A 432 -3.58 -35.78 -15.61
N ASN A 433 -3.94 -34.66 -16.24
CA ASN A 433 -2.99 -33.56 -16.51
C ASN A 433 -2.62 -32.77 -15.24
N PHE A 434 -3.59 -32.47 -14.37
CA PHE A 434 -3.30 -31.85 -13.07
C PHE A 434 -2.52 -32.80 -12.18
N HIS A 435 -2.98 -34.05 -12.10
CA HIS A 435 -2.37 -35.07 -11.26
C HIS A 435 -0.92 -35.39 -11.66
N SER A 436 -0.64 -35.52 -12.97
CA SER A 436 0.72 -35.74 -13.50
C SER A 436 1.64 -34.53 -13.32
N TRP A 437 1.12 -33.32 -13.44
CA TRP A 437 1.90 -32.12 -13.12
C TRP A 437 2.18 -32.02 -11.62
N TYR A 438 1.18 -32.26 -10.77
CA TYR A 438 1.29 -32.17 -9.32
C TYR A 438 2.32 -33.18 -8.79
N SER A 439 2.32 -34.42 -9.29
CA SER A 439 3.34 -35.41 -8.96
C SER A 439 4.74 -35.00 -9.47
N SER A 440 4.86 -34.54 -10.72
CA SER A 440 6.12 -34.02 -11.26
C SER A 440 6.70 -32.88 -10.43
N TYR A 441 5.85 -31.98 -9.92
CA TYR A 441 6.23 -30.88 -9.06
C TYR A 441 6.67 -31.35 -7.67
N LEU A 442 5.97 -32.32 -7.06
CA LEU A 442 6.40 -32.96 -5.81
C LEU A 442 7.80 -33.56 -5.94
N HIS A 443 8.13 -34.20 -7.07
CA HIS A 443 9.49 -34.73 -7.28
C HIS A 443 10.54 -33.64 -7.40
N LYS A 444 10.22 -32.51 -8.02
CA LYS A 444 11.13 -31.36 -8.06
C LYS A 444 11.38 -30.84 -6.64
N LEU A 445 10.35 -30.76 -5.80
CA LEU A 445 10.47 -30.39 -4.39
C LEU A 445 11.32 -31.39 -3.58
N GLU A 446 11.04 -32.69 -3.71
CA GLU A 446 11.79 -33.76 -3.05
C GLU A 446 13.27 -33.73 -3.44
N ARG A 447 13.57 -33.58 -4.73
CA ARG A 447 14.94 -33.55 -5.25
C ARG A 447 15.73 -32.34 -4.73
N GLN A 448 15.07 -31.19 -4.59
CA GLN A 448 15.72 -29.98 -4.10
C GLN A 448 15.86 -29.93 -2.57
N TYR A 449 14.88 -30.45 -1.83
CA TYR A 449 14.87 -30.41 -0.36
C TYR A 449 14.63 -31.80 0.27
N PRO A 450 15.51 -32.80 0.08
CA PRO A 450 15.23 -34.19 0.46
C PRO A 450 14.98 -34.36 1.96
N THR A 451 15.84 -33.79 2.79
CA THR A 451 15.78 -33.91 4.25
C THR A 451 14.56 -33.23 4.85
N VAL A 452 14.19 -32.07 4.30
CA VAL A 452 13.04 -31.28 4.75
C VAL A 452 11.74 -31.92 4.30
N PHE A 453 11.70 -32.45 3.08
CA PHE A 453 10.56 -33.19 2.56
C PHE A 453 10.26 -34.41 3.43
N ASP A 454 11.26 -35.24 3.73
CA ASP A 454 11.11 -36.40 4.60
C ASP A 454 10.64 -36.01 6.02
N MET A 455 11.18 -34.92 6.58
CA MET A 455 10.75 -34.41 7.89
C MET A 455 9.29 -33.95 7.87
N THR A 456 8.86 -33.25 6.82
CA THR A 456 7.47 -32.76 6.64
C THR A 456 6.49 -33.93 6.48
N ILE A 457 6.86 -34.95 5.71
CA ILE A 457 6.06 -36.17 5.54
C ILE A 457 5.96 -36.94 6.86
N LYS A 458 7.08 -37.09 7.58
CA LYS A 458 7.09 -37.76 8.90
C LYS A 458 6.21 -37.05 9.93
N GLU A 459 6.30 -35.72 10.02
CA GLU A 459 5.42 -34.93 10.90
C GLU A 459 3.95 -35.10 10.52
N SER A 460 3.65 -35.08 9.22
CA SER A 460 2.30 -35.26 8.68
C SER A 460 1.73 -36.66 8.98
N LEU A 461 2.57 -37.71 8.92
CA LEU A 461 2.20 -39.09 9.25
C LEU A 461 2.06 -39.32 10.77
N SER A 462 2.83 -38.59 11.59
CA SER A 462 2.77 -38.66 13.05
C SER A 462 1.57 -37.91 13.66
N SER A 463 1.04 -36.93 12.93
CA SER A 463 -0.09 -36.11 13.33
C SER A 463 -1.42 -36.87 13.15
N LYS A 464 -1.69 -37.83 14.04
CA LYS A 464 -2.92 -38.66 14.05
C LYS A 464 -4.24 -37.90 14.30
N GLU A 465 -4.26 -36.56 14.34
CA GLU A 465 -5.38 -35.79 14.91
C GLU A 465 -6.10 -34.79 13.99
N LYS A 466 -6.04 -34.90 12.66
CA LYS A 466 -6.99 -34.17 11.81
C LYS A 466 -7.57 -35.04 10.71
N GLU A 467 -8.72 -35.65 11.01
CA GLU A 467 -9.72 -36.19 10.06
C GLU A 467 -10.33 -35.12 9.13
N ASN A 468 -9.64 -34.01 8.86
CA ASN A 468 -10.05 -32.97 7.94
C ASN A 468 -9.05 -32.85 6.79
N ALA A 469 -9.16 -33.78 5.82
CA ALA A 469 -9.04 -33.54 4.38
C ALA A 469 -8.66 -34.85 3.67
N ASN A 470 -9.62 -35.52 3.04
CA ASN A 470 -9.34 -36.63 2.09
C ASN A 470 -8.24 -36.26 1.08
N GLY A 471 -8.07 -34.97 0.76
CA GLY A 471 -7.02 -34.46 -0.12
C GLY A 471 -5.58 -34.59 0.37
N ARG A 472 -5.24 -34.15 1.59
CA ARG A 472 -3.85 -34.21 2.10
C ARG A 472 -3.35 -35.66 2.18
N SER A 473 -4.20 -36.59 2.62
CA SER A 473 -3.90 -38.02 2.67
C SER A 473 -3.60 -38.59 1.27
N ILE A 474 -4.38 -38.20 0.25
CA ILE A 474 -4.15 -38.59 -1.14
C ILE A 474 -2.84 -37.97 -1.67
N ALA A 475 -2.54 -36.70 -1.40
CA ALA A 475 -1.27 -36.08 -1.78
C ALA A 475 -0.05 -36.77 -1.14
N ILE A 476 -0.16 -37.18 0.13
CA ILE A 476 0.86 -37.96 0.81
C ILE A 476 0.98 -39.35 0.16
N LYS A 477 -0.13 -40.03 -0.16
CA LYS A 477 -0.11 -41.30 -0.90
C LYS A 477 0.51 -41.16 -2.28
N MET A 478 0.37 -40.03 -2.96
CA MET A 478 1.02 -39.77 -4.26
C MET A 478 2.53 -39.53 -4.10
N ALA A 479 2.93 -38.75 -3.08
CA ALA A 479 4.34 -38.56 -2.73
C ALA A 479 5.03 -39.88 -2.36
N LEU A 480 4.35 -40.75 -1.62
CA LEU A 480 4.85 -42.08 -1.21
C LEU A 480 4.72 -43.14 -2.33
N GLY A 481 3.63 -43.10 -3.11
CA GLY A 481 3.32 -44.06 -4.17
C GLY A 481 4.30 -43.98 -5.34
N TYR A 482 4.85 -42.80 -5.63
CA TYR A 482 5.93 -42.72 -6.61
C TYR A 482 7.26 -43.28 -6.09
N ARG A 483 7.56 -43.16 -4.78
CA ARG A 483 8.71 -43.89 -4.21
C ARG A 483 8.57 -45.40 -4.43
N LEU A 484 7.35 -45.92 -4.38
CA LEU A 484 7.05 -47.33 -4.71
C LEU A 484 7.14 -47.61 -6.23
N GLN A 485 6.69 -46.71 -7.11
CA GLN A 485 6.72 -46.91 -8.57
C GLN A 485 8.08 -46.66 -9.24
N SER A 486 8.97 -45.87 -8.62
CA SER A 486 10.37 -45.65 -9.06
C SER A 486 11.21 -46.93 -9.04
N PHE A 487 10.66 -48.01 -8.51
CA PHE A 487 11.30 -49.28 -8.28
C PHE A 487 10.41 -50.36 -8.90
N GLY A 488 10.80 -50.85 -10.08
CA GLY A 488 9.94 -51.59 -11.01
C GLY A 488 8.99 -52.64 -10.41
N ASN A 489 7.70 -52.48 -10.75
CA ASN A 489 6.50 -53.17 -10.24
C ASN A 489 6.45 -54.72 -10.30
N ALA A 490 7.46 -55.43 -10.81
CA ALA A 490 7.43 -56.90 -10.86
C ALA A 490 8.47 -57.57 -9.97
N ALA A 491 9.51 -56.85 -9.53
CA ALA A 491 10.56 -57.40 -8.69
C ALA A 491 10.52 -56.87 -7.25
N PHE A 492 9.88 -55.71 -7.02
CA PHE A 492 10.01 -54.99 -5.75
C PHE A 492 9.15 -55.52 -4.60
N ASP A 493 7.99 -56.09 -4.89
CA ASP A 493 7.02 -56.52 -3.87
C ASP A 493 7.59 -57.64 -2.97
N ILE A 494 8.45 -58.50 -3.52
CA ILE A 494 9.08 -59.61 -2.78
C ILE A 494 10.25 -59.14 -1.93
N TYR A 495 11.01 -58.13 -2.37
CA TYR A 495 12.15 -57.62 -1.60
C TYR A 495 11.73 -56.64 -0.50
N GLU A 496 10.66 -55.85 -0.69
CA GLU A 496 10.10 -55.03 0.40
C GLU A 496 9.38 -55.88 1.45
N SER A 497 8.67 -56.93 1.05
CA SER A 497 8.03 -57.85 2.00
C SER A 497 9.00 -58.64 2.87
N LEU A 498 10.30 -58.71 2.51
CA LEU A 498 11.37 -59.24 3.38
C LEU A 498 11.78 -58.30 4.52
N TYR A 499 11.61 -56.99 4.35
CA TYR A 499 11.96 -55.98 5.36
C TYR A 499 10.73 -55.44 6.11
N HIS A 500 9.55 -55.99 5.84
CA HIS A 500 8.30 -55.63 6.50
C HIS A 500 8.35 -55.90 8.02
N HIS A 501 7.73 -55.03 8.83
CA HIS A 501 7.76 -55.13 10.29
C HIS A 501 6.98 -56.36 10.83
N ASN A 502 6.04 -56.89 10.04
CA ASN A 502 5.25 -58.09 10.36
C ASN A 502 6.00 -59.37 9.95
N GLY A 503 6.12 -60.34 10.88
CA GLY A 503 6.85 -61.60 10.69
C GLY A 503 6.26 -62.56 9.67
N GLU A 504 4.94 -62.59 9.51
CA GLU A 504 4.26 -63.55 8.61
C GLU A 504 4.42 -63.17 7.14
N ILE A 505 4.41 -61.88 6.84
CA ILE A 505 4.62 -61.33 5.49
C ILE A 505 6.05 -61.62 5.00
N ARG A 506 7.05 -61.54 5.91
CA ARG A 506 8.43 -61.94 5.61
C ARG A 506 8.56 -63.43 5.27
N LEU A 507 7.77 -64.27 5.94
CA LEU A 507 7.81 -65.72 5.73
C LEU A 507 7.18 -66.11 4.37
N LEU A 508 6.10 -65.44 3.98
CA LEU A 508 5.46 -65.59 2.67
C LEU A 508 6.40 -65.15 1.53
N ALA A 509 7.12 -64.04 1.72
CA ALA A 509 8.12 -63.52 0.78
C ALA A 509 9.27 -64.54 0.53
N ILE A 510 9.77 -65.16 1.61
CA ILE A 510 10.81 -66.21 1.53
C ILE A 510 10.28 -67.44 0.80
N GLN A 511 9.04 -67.87 1.08
CA GLN A 511 8.44 -69.03 0.42
C GLN A 511 8.29 -68.80 -1.09
N ASN A 512 7.85 -67.61 -1.50
CA ASN A 512 7.75 -67.23 -2.91
C ASN A 512 9.11 -67.14 -3.61
N LEU A 513 10.16 -66.67 -2.92
CA LEU A 513 11.54 -66.72 -3.42
C LEU A 513 12.01 -68.15 -3.67
N VAL A 514 11.71 -69.07 -2.75
CA VAL A 514 12.10 -70.47 -2.85
C VAL A 514 11.37 -71.19 -4.00
N THR A 515 10.08 -70.90 -4.24
CA THR A 515 9.35 -71.43 -5.40
C THR A 515 9.89 -70.87 -6.70
N ASN A 516 10.18 -69.58 -6.78
CA ASN A 516 10.76 -68.96 -7.98
C ASN A 516 12.16 -69.48 -8.30
N LEU A 517 12.98 -69.77 -7.28
CA LEU A 517 14.29 -70.42 -7.46
C LEU A 517 14.18 -71.85 -8.01
N LYS A 518 13.14 -72.60 -7.62
CA LYS A 518 12.89 -73.95 -8.16
C LYS A 518 12.43 -73.93 -9.61
N VAL A 519 11.80 -72.85 -10.06
CA VAL A 519 11.41 -72.66 -11.47
C VAL A 519 12.62 -72.37 -12.36
N TYR A 520 13.68 -71.73 -11.84
CA TYR A 520 14.92 -71.45 -12.58
C TYR A 520 15.90 -72.65 -12.68
N GLN A 521 15.66 -73.73 -11.93
CA GLN A 521 16.50 -74.95 -11.95
C GLN A 521 15.93 -76.09 -12.82
N LYS A 522 14.83 -75.86 -13.54
CA LYS A 522 14.34 -76.70 -14.63
C LYS A 522 14.48 -75.96 -15.95
#